data_AF-A0A6A6C1G7-F1
#
_entry.id   AF-A0A6A6C1G7-F1
#
_cell.length_a   1.000
_cell.length_b   1.000
_cell.length_c   1.000
_cell.angle_alpha   90.00
_cell.angle_beta   90.00
_cell.angle_gamma   90.00
#
_symmetry.space_group_name_H-M   'P 1'
#
loop_
_entity.id
_entity.type
_entity.pdbx_description
1 polymer ?
#
loop_
_entity_poly.entity_id
_entity_poly.type
_entity_poly.pdbx_seq_one_letter_code
_entity_poly.pdbx_strand_id
1 'polypeptide(L)'
;MPTKLPATIPDGEQQQILSALVTAAFILHSGQPVLDFTRALFEAAVVDEAVEERWVDEKEVGMNGGFGEAQACKALARAYALLIKQDEKNNADELKGIALSRFTGDTWEENVRAVESGW
;
A
#
# COMPACT_ATOMS: atom_id res chain seq x y z
N MET A 1 1.60 5.29 15.74
CA MET A 1 0.48 4.35 15.53
C MET A 1 -0.42 4.91 14.44
N PRO A 2 -0.81 4.10 13.44
CA PRO A 2 -1.70 4.52 12.37
C PRO A 2 -3.09 4.91 12.88
N THR A 3 -3.74 5.86 12.21
CA THR A 3 -5.07 6.37 12.53
C THR A 3 -6.00 6.26 11.32
N LYS A 4 -7.29 6.00 11.55
CA LYS A 4 -8.29 5.92 10.48
C LYS A 4 -8.24 7.13 9.55
N LEU A 5 -8.40 6.89 8.26
CA LEU A 5 -8.52 7.96 7.28
C LEU A 5 -9.80 8.78 7.53
N PRO A 6 -9.72 10.12 7.45
CA PRO A 6 -10.90 10.96 7.62
C PRO A 6 -11.85 10.80 6.43
N ALA A 7 -13.15 10.78 6.72
CA ALA A 7 -14.21 10.68 5.72
C ALA A 7 -14.25 11.84 4.71
N THR A 8 -13.44 12.89 4.92
CA THR A 8 -13.27 14.01 3.99
C THR A 8 -12.39 13.67 2.79
N ILE A 9 -11.59 12.60 2.86
CA ILE A 9 -10.81 12.14 1.70
C ILE A 9 -11.78 11.52 0.69
N PRO A 10 -11.74 11.92 -0.60
CA PRO A 10 -12.62 11.36 -1.63
C PRO A 10 -12.51 9.84 -1.73
N ASP A 11 -13.63 9.15 -1.91
CA ASP A 11 -13.70 7.68 -1.99
C ASP A 11 -12.72 7.10 -3.03
N GLY A 12 -12.57 7.76 -4.18
CA GLY A 12 -11.64 7.33 -5.23
C GLY A 12 -10.15 7.44 -4.83
N GLU A 13 -9.80 8.33 -3.91
CA GLU A 13 -8.44 8.42 -3.35
C GLU A 13 -8.25 7.37 -2.24
N GLN A 14 -9.26 7.16 -1.40
CA GLN A 14 -9.27 6.09 -0.39
C GLN A 14 -9.12 4.70 -1.04
N GLN A 15 -9.86 4.43 -2.11
CA GLN A 15 -9.78 3.17 -2.86
C GLN A 15 -8.40 2.97 -3.49
N GLN A 16 -7.76 4.03 -3.99
CA GLN A 16 -6.40 3.94 -4.52
C GLN A 16 -5.36 3.62 -3.44
N ILE A 17 -5.49 4.21 -2.24
CA ILE A 17 -4.64 3.89 -1.09
C ILE A 17 -4.84 2.42 -0.70
N LEU A 18 -6.10 1.99 -0.52
CA LEU A 18 -6.44 0.62 -0.16
C LEU A 18 -5.88 -0.40 -1.16
N SER A 19 -6.15 -0.19 -2.45
CA SER A 19 -5.69 -1.06 -3.53
C SER A 19 -4.17 -1.19 -3.56
N ALA A 20 -3.44 -0.08 -3.37
CA ALA A 20 -1.98 -0.08 -3.34
C ALA A 20 -1.43 -0.87 -2.14
N LEU A 21 -2.03 -0.70 -0.95
CA LEU A 21 -1.61 -1.43 0.26
C LEU A 21 -1.91 -2.92 0.18
N VAL A 22 -3.10 -3.30 -0.28
CA VAL A 22 -3.48 -4.72 -0.48
C VAL A 22 -2.57 -5.35 -1.53
N THR A 23 -2.29 -4.66 -2.64
CA THR A 23 -1.34 -5.14 -3.66
C THR A 23 0.05 -5.38 -3.06
N ALA A 24 0.57 -4.44 -2.27
CA ALA A 24 1.86 -4.61 -1.62
C ALA A 24 1.87 -5.80 -0.65
N ALA A 25 0.82 -5.95 0.16
CA ALA A 25 0.68 -7.06 1.10
C ALA A 25 0.66 -8.43 0.40
N PHE A 26 -0.01 -8.53 -0.74
CA PHE A 26 -0.08 -9.78 -1.51
C PHE A 26 1.26 -10.13 -2.16
N ILE A 27 1.96 -9.15 -2.72
CA ILE A 27 3.26 -9.37 -3.37
C ILE A 27 4.34 -9.73 -2.32
N LEU A 28 4.24 -9.18 -1.11
CA LEU A 28 5.16 -9.48 -0.02
C LEU A 28 4.79 -10.79 0.66
N HIS A 29 5.70 -11.76 0.65
CA HIS A 29 5.56 -12.99 1.46
C HIS A 29 5.45 -12.70 2.97
N SER A 30 5.91 -11.53 3.40
CA SER A 30 5.78 -10.99 4.75
C SER A 30 4.80 -9.80 4.81
N GLY A 31 3.68 -9.87 4.09
CA GLY A 31 2.72 -8.77 3.94
C GLY A 31 1.87 -8.45 5.17
N GLN A 32 1.92 -9.27 6.23
CA GLN A 32 1.09 -9.09 7.43
C GLN A 32 1.18 -7.69 8.06
N PRO A 33 2.38 -7.08 8.25
CA PRO A 33 2.48 -5.72 8.79
C PRO A 33 1.77 -4.66 7.92
N VAL A 34 1.75 -4.87 6.60
CA VAL A 34 1.04 -3.99 5.67
C VAL A 34 -0.47 -4.17 5.82
N LEU A 35 -0.96 -5.41 5.97
CA LEU A 35 -2.38 -5.67 6.23
C LEU A 35 -2.84 -5.10 7.57
N ASP A 36 -2.05 -5.25 8.63
CA ASP A 36 -2.36 -4.72 9.95
C ASP A 36 -2.44 -3.19 9.92
N PHE A 37 -1.50 -2.55 9.22
CA PHE A 37 -1.54 -1.12 8.95
C PHE A 37 -2.79 -0.73 8.14
N THR A 38 -3.13 -1.49 7.10
CA THR A 38 -4.32 -1.24 6.26
C THR A 38 -5.61 -1.31 7.08
N ARG A 39 -5.74 -2.30 7.97
CA ARG A 39 -6.89 -2.44 8.90
C ARG A 39 -6.96 -1.34 9.95
N ALA A 40 -5.87 -0.63 10.22
CA ALA A 40 -5.89 0.54 11.10
C ALA A 40 -6.38 1.81 10.37
N LEU A 41 -6.14 1.90 9.05
CA LEU A 41 -6.60 3.00 8.21
C LEU A 41 -8.08 2.88 7.81
N PHE A 42 -8.53 1.66 7.53
CA PHE A 42 -9.85 1.34 6.98
C PHE A 42 -10.68 0.48 7.93
N GLU A 43 -11.98 0.34 7.65
CA GLU A 43 -12.81 -0.63 8.36
C GLU A 43 -12.41 -2.06 7.98
N ALA A 44 -12.41 -2.98 8.96
CA ALA A 44 -11.97 -4.35 8.74
C ALA A 44 -12.72 -5.05 7.58
N ALA A 45 -14.03 -4.84 7.49
CA ALA A 45 -14.86 -5.41 6.42
C ALA A 45 -14.39 -4.97 5.02
N VAL A 46 -14.03 -3.70 4.86
CA VAL A 46 -13.55 -3.13 3.58
C VAL A 46 -12.20 -3.74 3.19
N VAL A 47 -11.31 -3.97 4.17
CA VAL A 47 -10.01 -4.60 3.93
C VAL A 47 -10.17 -6.07 3.56
N ASP A 48 -11.02 -6.79 4.29
CA ASP A 48 -11.24 -8.22 4.07
C ASP A 48 -11.89 -8.48 2.70
N GLU A 49 -12.85 -7.63 2.28
CA GLU A 49 -13.42 -7.65 0.93
C GLU A 49 -12.35 -7.41 -0.15
N ALA A 50 -11.54 -6.36 -0.02
CA ALA A 50 -10.47 -6.06 -0.98
C ALA A 50 -9.39 -7.16 -1.06
N VAL A 51 -9.11 -7.83 0.05
CA VAL A 51 -8.22 -9.00 0.11
C VAL A 51 -8.86 -10.19 -0.64
N GLU A 52 -10.14 -10.46 -0.42
CA GLU A 52 -10.86 -11.53 -1.12
C GLU A 52 -10.92 -11.28 -2.63
N GLU A 53 -11.29 -10.07 -3.06
CA GLU A 53 -11.28 -9.67 -4.47
C GLU A 53 -9.91 -9.87 -5.10
N ARG A 54 -8.85 -9.42 -4.41
CA ARG A 54 -7.48 -9.57 -4.92
C ARG A 54 -7.07 -11.03 -5.06
N TRP A 55 -7.49 -11.88 -4.13
CA TRP A 55 -7.22 -13.31 -4.18
C TRP A 55 -7.96 -14.00 -5.34
N VAL A 56 -9.18 -13.56 -5.66
CA VAL A 56 -9.92 -14.04 -6.83
C VAL A 56 -9.21 -13.61 -8.11
N ASP A 57 -8.83 -12.33 -8.24
CA ASP A 57 -8.09 -11.82 -9.39
C ASP A 57 -6.78 -12.60 -9.65
N GLU A 58 -6.02 -12.90 -8.59
CA GLU A 58 -4.77 -13.65 -8.73
C GLU A 58 -4.98 -15.09 -9.22
N LYS A 59 -6.08 -15.72 -8.82
CA LYS A 59 -6.43 -17.06 -9.31
C LYS A 59 -6.85 -17.07 -10.76
N GLU A 60 -7.50 -16.01 -11.23
CA GLU A 60 -7.98 -15.91 -12.62
C GLU A 60 -6.89 -15.48 -13.60
N VAL A 61 -5.99 -14.58 -13.19
CA VAL A 61 -4.97 -14.00 -14.08
C VAL A 61 -3.73 -14.90 -14.23
N GLY A 62 -3.48 -15.81 -13.27
CA GLY A 62 -2.31 -16.68 -13.25
C GLY A 62 -1.03 -15.92 -12.91
N MET A 63 -0.18 -16.48 -12.04
CA MET A 63 1.04 -15.83 -11.55
C MET A 63 1.93 -15.30 -12.69
N ASN A 64 1.91 -13.99 -12.94
CA ASN A 64 3.05 -13.29 -13.51
C ASN A 64 4.03 -12.99 -12.37
N GLY A 65 4.61 -14.05 -11.80
CA GLY A 65 5.56 -14.05 -10.68
C GLY A 65 6.94 -13.43 -10.99
N GLY A 66 7.02 -12.42 -11.86
CA GLY A 66 8.28 -11.80 -12.29
C GLY A 66 8.58 -10.42 -11.70
N PHE A 67 7.60 -9.75 -11.07
CA PHE A 67 7.74 -8.37 -10.56
C PHE A 67 7.80 -8.28 -9.02
N GLY A 68 8.14 -9.40 -8.35
CA GLY A 68 8.23 -9.52 -6.89
C GLY A 68 9.10 -8.43 -6.24
N GLU A 69 8.83 -8.12 -4.95
CA GLU A 69 9.51 -7.11 -4.12
C GLU A 69 9.59 -5.66 -4.66
N ALA A 70 10.15 -5.41 -5.85
CA ALA A 70 10.20 -4.09 -6.47
C ALA A 70 8.80 -3.51 -6.70
N GLN A 71 7.85 -4.31 -7.19
CA GLN A 71 6.46 -3.85 -7.36
C GLN A 71 5.75 -3.62 -6.02
N ALA A 72 6.09 -4.39 -4.98
CA ALA A 72 5.60 -4.10 -3.63
C ALA A 72 6.14 -2.78 -3.10
N CYS A 73 7.44 -2.51 -3.27
CA CYS A 73 8.03 -1.23 -2.88
C CYS A 73 7.38 -0.06 -3.62
N LYS A 74 7.14 -0.20 -4.93
CA LYS A 74 6.44 0.79 -5.72
C LYS A 74 5.00 1.01 -5.26
N ALA A 75 4.27 -0.06 -4.93
CA ALA A 75 2.91 0.02 -4.42
C ALA A 75 2.86 0.74 -3.05
N LEU A 76 3.78 0.42 -2.13
CA LEU A 76 3.93 1.14 -0.86
C LEU A 76 4.30 2.61 -1.07
N ALA A 77 5.20 2.91 -2.02
CA ALA A 77 5.57 4.28 -2.36
C ALA A 77 4.37 5.07 -2.92
N ARG A 78 3.49 4.43 -3.70
CA ARG A 78 2.25 5.03 -4.18
C ARG A 78 1.29 5.34 -3.04
N ALA A 79 1.06 4.39 -2.14
CA ALA A 79 0.22 4.61 -0.96
C ALA A 79 0.78 5.75 -0.08
N TYR A 80 2.11 5.79 0.11
CA TYR A 80 2.79 6.87 0.82
C TYR A 80 2.54 8.24 0.18
N ALA A 81 2.75 8.38 -1.14
CA ALA A 81 2.54 9.64 -1.83
C ALA A 81 1.08 10.11 -1.77
N LEU A 82 0.12 9.17 -1.87
CA LEU A 82 -1.30 9.47 -1.72
C LEU A 82 -1.63 9.94 -0.30
N LEU A 83 -1.10 9.30 0.73
CA LEU A 83 -1.28 9.75 2.13
C LEU A 83 -0.73 11.18 2.32
N ILE A 84 0.47 11.47 1.81
CA ILE A 84 1.04 12.83 1.87
C ILE A 84 0.14 13.85 1.16
N LYS A 85 -0.40 13.50 -0.02
CA LYS A 85 -1.31 14.35 -0.79
C LYS A 85 -2.59 14.71 -0.02
N GLN A 86 -3.06 13.81 0.85
CA GLN A 86 -4.23 14.01 1.69
C GLN A 86 -3.91 14.63 3.07
N ASP A 87 -2.68 15.13 3.27
CA ASP A 87 -2.16 15.65 4.55
C ASP A 87 -2.09 14.62 5.69
N GLU A 88 -2.11 13.33 5.36
CA GLU A 88 -2.02 12.20 6.30
C GLU A 88 -0.57 11.84 6.65
N LYS A 89 0.21 12.85 7.07
CA LYS A 89 1.66 12.73 7.30
C LYS A 89 2.04 11.66 8.32
N ASN A 90 1.31 11.57 9.44
CA ASN A 90 1.60 10.56 10.46
C ASN A 90 1.42 9.14 9.91
N ASN A 91 0.35 8.90 9.15
CA ASN A 91 0.10 7.62 8.50
C ASN A 91 1.15 7.31 7.42
N ALA A 92 1.58 8.33 6.67
CA ALA A 92 2.66 8.20 5.69
C ALA A 92 4.00 7.82 6.35
N ASP A 93 4.36 8.45 7.47
CA ASP A 93 5.60 8.14 8.20
C ASP A 93 5.60 6.72 8.78
N GLU A 94 4.47 6.26 9.31
CA GLU A 94 4.31 4.88 9.78
C GLU A 94 4.45 3.88 8.62
N LEU A 95 3.84 4.16 7.47
CA LEU A 95 3.98 3.35 6.26
C LEU A 95 5.42 3.31 5.75
N LYS A 96 6.13 4.45 5.78
CA LYS A 96 7.55 4.53 5.47
C LYS A 96 8.38 3.66 6.42
N GLY A 97 8.04 3.65 7.72
CA GLY A 97 8.68 2.76 8.70
C GLY A 97 8.52 1.28 8.34
N ILE A 98 7.31 0.87 7.93
CA ILE A 98 7.04 -0.50 7.45
C ILE A 98 7.88 -0.80 6.20
N ALA A 99 7.92 0.11 5.23
CA ALA A 99 8.69 -0.08 4.01
C ALA A 99 10.20 -0.20 4.29
N LEU A 100 10.76 0.67 5.14
CA LEU A 100 12.19 0.67 5.49
C LEU A 100 12.60 -0.50 6.40
N SER A 101 11.65 -1.19 7.03
CA SER A 101 11.93 -2.47 7.69
C SER A 101 12.21 -3.60 6.69
N ARG A 102 11.83 -3.41 5.41
CA ARG A 102 11.91 -4.44 4.37
C ARG A 102 12.82 -4.09 3.20
N PHE A 103 12.91 -2.83 2.84
CA PHE A 103 13.67 -2.31 1.72
C PHE A 103 14.80 -1.39 2.20
N THR A 104 15.86 -1.29 1.41
CA THR A 104 16.91 -0.30 1.68
C THR A 104 16.36 1.12 1.49
N GLY A 105 16.96 2.09 2.20
CA GLY A 105 16.60 3.51 2.04
C GLY A 105 16.67 3.97 0.59
N ASP A 106 17.74 3.60 -0.12
CA ASP A 106 17.95 3.98 -1.52
C ASP A 106 16.85 3.41 -2.44
N THR A 107 16.51 2.12 -2.28
CA THR A 107 15.43 1.48 -3.05
C THR A 107 14.08 2.14 -2.79
N TRP A 108 13.80 2.47 -1.53
CA TRP A 108 12.57 3.17 -1.16
C TRP A 108 12.49 4.55 -1.81
N GLU A 109 13.54 5.36 -1.65
CA GLU A 109 13.58 6.72 -2.17
C GLU A 109 13.52 6.79 -3.70
N GLU A 110 14.12 5.82 -4.39
CA GLU A 110 14.02 5.70 -5.84
C GLU A 110 12.57 5.46 -6.28
N ASN A 111 11.84 4.58 -5.58
CA ASN A 111 10.43 4.31 -5.88
C ASN A 111 9.52 5.49 -5.56
N VAL A 112 9.76 6.21 -4.46
CA VAL A 112 9.01 7.44 -4.14
C VAL A 112 9.20 8.48 -5.24
N ARG A 113 10.46 8.72 -5.66
CA ARG A 113 10.76 9.65 -6.77
C ARG A 113 10.12 9.22 -8.08
N ALA A 114 10.12 7.92 -8.40
CA ALA A 114 9.47 7.39 -9.59
C ALA A 114 7.97 7.70 -9.59
N VAL A 115 7.28 7.41 -8.48
CA VAL A 115 5.85 7.68 -8.31
C VAL A 115 5.55 9.19 -8.45
N GLU A 116 6.33 10.05 -7.80
CA GLU A 116 6.17 11.51 -7.88
C GLU A 116 6.39 12.05 -9.30
N SER A 117 7.26 11.40 -10.08
CA SER A 117 7.49 11.75 -11.50
C SER A 117 6.42 11.21 -12.47
N GLY A 118 5.43 10.47 -11.96
CA GLY A 118 4.35 9.87 -12.75
C GLY A 118 4.69 8.51 -13.40
N TRP A 119 5.77 7.85 -12.93
CA TRP A 119 6.23 6.55 -13.44
C TRP A 119 5.81 5.36 -12.58
#